data_AF-A0A964DBJ2-F1
#
_entry.id   AF-A0A964DBJ2-F1
#
_cell.length_a   1.000
_cell.length_b   1.000
_cell.length_c   1.000
_cell.angle_alpha   90.00
_cell.angle_beta   90.00
_cell.angle_gamma   90.00
#
_symmetry.space_group_name_H-M   'P 1'
#
loop_
_entity.id
_entity.type
_entity.pdbx_description
1 polymer ?
#
loop_
_entity_poly.entity_id
_entity_poly.type
_entity_poly.pdbx_seq_one_letter_code
_entity_poly.pdbx_strand_id
1 'polypeptide(L)' 'MTDRKYVIESRRYSDKDGKTTFDTWVTSSNVIEVKHNEQYLVFFPLEGEHAGKKHYIPYSNIHIVREL' A
#
# COMPACT_ATOMS: atom_id res chain seq x y z
N MET A 1 8.21 -10.54 19.39
CA MET A 1 8.39 -10.50 17.93
C MET A 1 8.33 -9.05 17.52
N THR A 2 9.37 -8.53 16.87
CA THR A 2 9.43 -7.13 16.42
C THR A 2 8.36 -6.93 15.35
N ASP A 3 7.51 -5.93 15.54
CA ASP A 3 6.48 -5.59 14.55
C ASP A 3 7.15 -5.00 13.31
N ARG A 4 7.27 -5.80 12.25
CA ARG A 4 7.93 -5.38 11.01
C ARG A 4 7.04 -4.38 10.29
N LYS A 5 7.60 -3.22 9.95
CA LYS A 5 6.92 -2.18 9.18
C LYS A 5 7.26 -2.31 7.71
N TYR A 6 6.32 -1.92 6.86
CA TYR A 6 6.45 -1.96 5.42
C TYR A 6 6.07 -0.62 4.82
N VAL A 7 6.77 -0.26 3.75
CA VAL A 7 6.36 0.80 2.82
C VAL A 7 5.79 0.13 1.58
N ILE A 8 4.58 0.51 1.21
CA ILE A 8 3.90 0.12 -0.03
C ILE A 8 3.78 1.38 -0.88
N GLU A 9 4.25 1.32 -2.12
CA GLU A 9 4.01 2.37 -3.11
C GLU A 9 3.00 1.87 -4.14
N SER A 10 1.94 2.66 -4.36
CA SER A 10 0.92 2.35 -5.36
C SER A 10 0.84 3.40 -6.44
N ARG A 11 0.71 2.95 -7.70
CA ARG A 11 0.54 3.82 -8.86
C ARG A 11 -0.79 4.56 -8.78
N ARG A 12 -0.75 5.89 -8.88
CA ARG A 12 -1.91 6.74 -9.15
C ARG A 12 -2.02 6.93 -10.67
N TYR A 13 -3.22 7.08 -11.20
CA TYR A 13 -3.42 7.38 -12.62
C TYR A 13 -2.59 8.61 -13.02
N SER A 14 -1.99 8.56 -14.21
CA SER A 14 -1.11 9.60 -14.75
C SER A 14 -1.72 10.98 -14.57
N ASP A 15 -0.92 11.92 -14.06
CA ASP A 15 -1.35 13.32 -14.07
C ASP A 15 -1.53 13.84 -15.51
N LYS A 16 -2.14 15.01 -15.67
CA LYS A 16 -2.39 15.61 -17.00
C LYS A 16 -1.09 15.90 -17.78
N ASP A 17 0.06 15.86 -17.11
CA ASP A 17 1.40 16.09 -17.66
C ASP A 17 2.14 14.78 -17.99
N GLY A 18 1.46 13.63 -17.84
CA GLY A 18 2.02 12.31 -18.15
C GLY A 18 3.01 11.77 -17.12
N LYS A 19 3.18 12.44 -15.97
CA LYS A 19 4.00 11.92 -14.87
C LYS A 19 3.19 10.93 -14.06
N THR A 20 3.78 9.76 -13.85
CA THR A 20 3.24 8.77 -12.92
C THR A 20 3.46 9.27 -11.51
N THR A 21 2.39 9.52 -10.77
CA THR A 21 2.45 9.81 -9.35
C THR A 21 2.23 8.52 -8.56
N PHE A 22 2.86 8.42 -7.40
CA PHE A 22 2.74 7.26 -6.53
C PHE A 22 2.24 7.70 -5.16
N ASP A 23 1.28 6.97 -4.61
CA ASP A 23 0.88 7.09 -3.22
C ASP A 23 1.77 6.16 -2.39
N THR A 24 2.24 6.64 -1.25
CA THR A 24 3.09 5.89 -0.32
C THR A 24 2.32 5.58 0.94
N TRP A 25 2.40 4.32 1.37
CA TRP A 25 1.67 3.82 2.53
C TRP A 25 2.64 3.12 3.49
N VAL A 26 2.66 3.55 4.75
CA VAL A 26 3.39 2.83 5.80
C VAL A 26 2.42 1.97 6.57
N THR A 27 2.71 0.68 6.69
CA THR A 27 1.86 -0.28 7.41
C THR A 27 2.70 -1.30 8.20
N SER A 28 2.05 -2.18 8.95
CA SER A 28 2.67 -3.26 9.73
C SER A 28 2.34 -4.62 9.12
N SER A 29 3.28 -5.57 9.18
CA SER A 29 3.03 -6.98 8.82
C SER A 29 1.82 -7.60 9.50
N ASN A 30 1.50 -7.17 10.73
CA ASN A 30 0.38 -7.74 11.51
C ASN A 30 -0.99 -7.39 10.92
N VAL A 31 -1.07 -6.36 10.08
CA VAL A 31 -2.34 -5.83 9.54
C VAL A 31 -2.41 -5.90 8.02
N ILE A 32 -1.41 -6.51 7.37
CA ILE A 32 -1.44 -6.81 5.94
C ILE A 32 -2.16 -8.15 5.72
N GLU A 33 -3.20 -8.15 4.90
CA GLU A 33 -3.83 -9.36 4.38
C GLU A 33 -3.60 -9.48 2.87
N VAL A 34 -3.10 -10.65 2.45
CA VAL A 34 -2.85 -10.98 1.05
C VAL A 34 -4.06 -11.76 0.51
N LYS A 35 -4.84 -11.16 -0.40
CA LYS A 35 -6.01 -11.79 -1.02
C LYS A 35 -5.66 -12.33 -2.40
N HIS A 36 -5.07 -13.52 -2.45
CA HIS A 36 -4.57 -14.14 -3.68
C HIS A 36 -5.64 -14.30 -4.78
N ASN A 37 -6.84 -14.77 -4.43
CA ASN A 37 -7.90 -15.03 -5.40
C ASN A 37 -8.49 -13.75 -5.99
N GLU A 38 -8.61 -12.71 -5.18
CA GLU A 38 -9.13 -11.42 -5.63
C GLU A 38 -8.05 -10.54 -6.28
N GLN A 39 -6.76 -10.88 -6.13
CA GLN A 39 -5.61 -10.10 -6.59
C GLN A 39 -5.48 -8.71 -5.93
N TYR A 40 -5.78 -8.63 -4.62
CA TYR A 40 -5.63 -7.39 -3.83
C TYR A 40 -4.76 -7.59 -2.60
N LEU A 41 -4.07 -6.52 -2.24
CA LEU A 41 -3.46 -6.34 -0.93
C LEU A 41 -4.39 -5.48 -0.07
N VAL A 42 -4.64 -5.93 1.16
CA VAL A 42 -5.45 -5.20 2.13
C VAL A 42 -4.57 -4.82 3.31
N PHE A 43 -4.65 -3.58 3.77
CA PHE A 43 -3.87 -3.13 4.91
C PHE A 43 -4.49 -1.91 5.59
N PHE A 44 -3.90 -1.53 6.72
CA PHE A 44 -4.25 -0.32 7.46
C PHE A 44 -3.01 0.59 7.52
N PRO A 45 -3.05 1.81 6.95
CA PRO A 45 -1.95 2.76 7.09
C PRO A 45 -1.74 3.12 8.56
N LEU A 46 -0.48 3.23 8.98
CA LEU A 46 -0.11 3.64 10.34
C LEU A 46 -0.02 5.17 10.47
N GLU A 47 0.16 5.88 9.36
CA GLU A 47 0.36 7.33 9.32
C GLU A 47 -0.33 7.97 8.11
N GLY A 48 -0.40 9.31 8.09
CA GLY A 48 -1.05 10.11 7.05
C GLY A 48 -2.55 10.30 7.26
N GLU A 49 -3.21 10.93 6.28
CA GLU A 49 -4.65 11.27 6.31
C GLU A 49 -5.57 10.04 6.41
N HIS A 50 -5.06 8.89 5.97
CA HIS A 50 -5.78 7.62 5.93
C HIS A 50 -5.39 6.65 7.05
N ALA A 51 -4.64 7.13 8.06
CA ALA A 51 -4.22 6.30 9.19
C ALA A 51 -5.41 5.58 9.86
N GLY A 52 -5.25 4.28 10.11
CA GLY A 52 -6.26 3.42 10.73
C GLY A 52 -7.46 3.07 9.83
N LYS A 53 -7.50 3.54 8.57
CA LYS A 53 -8.58 3.21 7.62
C LYS A 53 -8.17 2.05 6.74
N LYS A 54 -9.05 1.06 6.60
CA LYS A 54 -8.82 -0.12 5.74
C LYS A 54 -8.66 0.31 4.27
N HIS A 55 -7.58 -0.12 3.64
CA HIS A 55 -7.27 0.14 2.24
C HIS A 55 -7.15 -1.16 1.45
N TYR A 56 -7.49 -1.07 0.16
CA TYR A 56 -7.41 -2.18 -0.80
C TYR A 56 -6.64 -1.69 -2.02
N ILE A 57 -5.59 -2.41 -2.40
CA ILE A 57 -4.77 -2.07 -3.56
C ILE A 57 -4.67 -3.30 -4.46
N PRO A 58 -5.14 -3.23 -5.72
CA PRO A 58 -4.93 -4.31 -6.68
C PRO A 58 -3.44 -4.54 -6.90
N TYR A 59 -3.02 -5.80 -7.08
CA TYR A 59 -1.60 -6.12 -7.32
C TYR A 59 -1.03 -5.41 -8.57
N SER A 60 -1.86 -5.19 -9.58
CA SER A 60 -1.49 -4.42 -10.79
C SER A 60 -1.07 -2.98 -10.48
N ASN A 61 -1.53 -2.42 -9.36
CA ASN A 61 -1.26 -1.05 -8.96
C ASN A 61 -0.10 -0.95 -7.97
N ILE A 62 0.41 -2.06 -7.45
CA ILE A 62 1.57 -2.07 -6.57
C ILE A 62 2.82 -1.80 -7.40
N HIS A 63 3.56 -0.76 -7.01
CA HIS A 63 4.85 -0.46 -7.58
C HIS A 63 5.98 -1.14 -6.80
N ILE A 64 6.00 -0.93 -5.47
CA ILE A 64 7.05 -1.39 -4.56
C ILE A 64 6.42 -1.83 -3.24
N VAL A 65 6.95 -2.90 -2.65
CA VAL A 65 6.74 -3.25 -1.24
C VAL A 65 8.12 -3.51 -0.64
N ARG A 66 8.49 -2.80 0.43
CA ARG A 66 9.77 -2.98 1.13
C ARG A 66 9.60 -2.94 2.64
N GLU A 67 10.41 -3.71 3.35
CA GLU A 67 10.51 -3.69 4.81
C GLU A 67 11.33 -2.45 5.26
N LEU A 68 10.96 -1.87 6.41
CA LEU A 68 11.66 -0.76 7.07
C LEU A 68 12.54 -1.24 8.22
#